data_AF-A0A1G6AJ22-F1
#
_entry.id   AF-A0A1G6AJ22-F1
#
_cell.length_a   1.000
_cell.length_b   1.000
_cell.length_c   1.000
_cell.angle_alpha   90.00
_cell.angle_beta   90.00
_cell.angle_gamma   90.00
#
_symmetry.space_group_name_H-M   'P 1'
#
loop_
_entity.id
_entity.type
_entity.pdbx_description
1 polymer ?
#
loop_
_entity_poly.entity_id
_entity_poly.type
_entity_poly.pdbx_seq_one_letter_code
_entity_poly.pdbx_strand_id
1 'polypeptide(L)'
;MAFPDAPTIDSFAEQLEHSVRVILGSTSEADMIFDRCPLDFIAYLEVLGEKEGVEWAPSGKLLARIEAALSTLDLIAWLPLSQPDEIKATIEYPKLRRAVDARLAGILRDDDLGLLEQGPRIVEIGGSRPARLARLVQASA
;
A
#
# COMPACT_ATOMS: atom_id res chain seq x y z
N MET A 1 23.62 -12.48 8.20
CA MET A 1 22.25 -11.96 8.24
C MET A 1 21.68 -12.21 6.86
N ALA A 2 20.81 -13.21 6.71
CA ALA A 2 20.23 -13.56 5.42
C ALA A 2 19.24 -12.44 5.03
N PHE A 3 19.36 -11.95 3.80
CA PHE A 3 18.32 -11.14 3.18
C PHE A 3 17.03 -11.99 3.09
N PRO A 4 15.84 -11.38 3.15
CA PRO A 4 14.61 -12.13 3.28
C PRO A 4 14.41 -13.11 2.13
N ASP A 5 13.73 -14.21 2.42
CA ASP A 5 13.22 -15.17 1.44
C ASP A 5 12.44 -14.46 0.31
N ALA A 6 12.29 -15.15 -0.83
CA ALA A 6 11.48 -14.65 -1.93
C ALA A 6 10.09 -14.15 -1.44
N PRO A 7 9.48 -13.13 -2.09
CA PRO A 7 8.19 -12.60 -1.66
C PRO A 7 7.13 -13.71 -1.65
N THR A 8 6.54 -13.98 -0.47
CA THR A 8 5.50 -14.99 -0.26
C THR A 8 4.20 -14.38 0.24
N ILE A 9 3.09 -15.08 0.02
CA ILE A 9 1.77 -14.72 0.54
C ILE A 9 1.81 -14.59 2.07
N ASP A 10 2.38 -15.57 2.77
CA ASP A 10 2.45 -15.57 4.24
C ASP A 10 3.19 -14.34 4.78
N SER A 11 4.33 -13.98 4.18
CA SER A 11 5.11 -12.82 4.61
C SER A 11 4.33 -11.51 4.44
N PHE A 12 3.56 -11.36 3.36
CA PHE A 12 2.75 -10.17 3.15
C PHE A 12 1.48 -10.15 4.00
N ALA A 13 0.93 -11.31 4.34
CA ALA A 13 -0.19 -11.41 5.27
C ALA A 13 0.24 -10.97 6.69
N GLU A 14 1.42 -11.41 7.14
CA GLU A 14 1.99 -10.96 8.41
C GLU A 14 2.26 -9.44 8.44
N GLN A 15 2.78 -8.88 7.34
CA GLN A 15 3.02 -7.46 7.20
C GLN A 15 1.71 -6.64 7.19
N LEU A 16 0.66 -7.14 6.52
CA LEU A 16 -0.66 -6.52 6.55
C LEU A 16 -1.21 -6.47 7.97
N GLU A 17 -1.18 -7.59 8.69
CA GLU A 17 -1.65 -7.60 10.07
C GLU A 17 -0.83 -6.67 10.97
N HIS A 18 0.49 -6.61 10.77
CA HIS A 18 1.36 -5.70 11.51
C HIS A 18 1.03 -4.24 11.21
N SER A 19 0.88 -3.86 9.94
CA SER A 19 0.49 -2.51 9.52
C SER A 19 -0.82 -2.07 10.17
N VAL A 20 -1.85 -2.93 10.10
CA VAL A 20 -3.15 -2.68 10.73
C VAL A 20 -3.04 -2.54 12.25
N ARG A 21 -2.22 -3.38 12.91
CA ARG A 21 -2.00 -3.28 14.36
C ARG A 21 -1.33 -1.96 14.74
N VAL A 22 -0.31 -1.55 14.00
CA VAL A 22 0.44 -0.32 14.26
C VAL A 22 -0.46 0.89 14.09
N ILE A 23 -1.17 1.01 12.97
CA ILE A 23 -2.08 2.14 12.69
C ILE A 23 -3.13 2.27 13.81
N LEU A 24 -3.82 1.18 14.15
CA LEU A 24 -4.86 1.21 15.19
C LEU A 24 -4.29 1.49 16.60
N GLY A 25 -3.07 1.06 16.87
CA GLY A 25 -2.37 1.30 18.14
C GLY A 25 -1.84 2.73 18.28
N SER A 26 -1.75 3.46 17.18
CA SER A 26 -1.17 4.81 17.08
C SER A 26 -2.21 5.93 17.06
N THR A 27 -3.50 5.62 17.22
CA THR A 27 -4.61 6.59 17.12
C THR A 27 -4.57 7.74 18.12
N SER A 28 -3.77 7.65 19.18
CA SER A 28 -3.55 8.75 20.13
C SER A 28 -2.40 9.70 19.76
N GLU A 29 -1.61 9.36 18.74
CA GLU A 29 -0.48 10.16 18.26
C GLU A 29 -0.92 11.02 17.08
N ALA A 30 -0.34 12.22 16.96
CA ALA A 30 -0.58 13.14 15.85
C ALA A 30 0.61 13.11 14.88
N ASP A 31 0.36 13.50 13.63
CA ASP A 31 1.38 13.74 12.61
C ASP A 31 2.28 12.53 12.30
N MET A 32 1.68 11.34 12.25
CA MET A 32 2.40 10.10 11.93
C MET A 32 2.48 9.84 10.43
N ILE A 33 3.66 9.41 9.99
CA ILE A 33 3.91 8.95 8.62
C ILE A 33 4.22 7.46 8.66
N PHE A 34 3.39 6.67 7.99
CA PHE A 34 3.62 5.24 7.79
C PHE A 34 4.28 5.01 6.43
N ASP A 35 5.37 4.25 6.41
CA ASP A 35 5.93 3.74 5.15
C ASP A 35 5.07 2.55 4.70
N ARG A 36 4.23 2.80 3.70
CA ARG A 36 3.13 1.93 3.20
C ARG A 36 1.90 1.88 4.11
N CYS A 37 0.78 1.54 3.49
CA CYS A 37 -0.52 1.35 4.11
C CYS A 37 -1.02 -0.11 3.90
N PRO A 38 -2.12 -0.52 4.54
CA PRO A 38 -2.69 -1.85 4.36
C PRO A 38 -2.96 -2.23 2.90
N LEU A 39 -3.33 -1.27 2.06
CA LEU A 39 -3.66 -1.50 0.64
C LEU A 39 -2.43 -1.92 -0.18
N ASP A 40 -1.23 -1.46 0.19
CA ASP A 40 0.01 -1.91 -0.46
C ASP A 40 0.18 -3.42 -0.31
N PHE A 41 -0.06 -3.95 0.90
CA PHE A 41 0.09 -5.37 1.18
C PHE A 41 -1.01 -6.20 0.52
N ILE A 42 -2.25 -5.69 0.46
CA ILE A 42 -3.35 -6.34 -0.26
C ILE A 42 -3.01 -6.47 -1.75
N ALA A 43 -2.46 -5.43 -2.38
CA ALA A 43 -2.03 -5.48 -3.77
C ALA A 43 -0.95 -6.56 -4.02
N TYR A 44 -0.01 -6.75 -3.09
CA TYR A 44 0.94 -7.86 -3.16
C TYR A 44 0.24 -9.23 -3.04
N LEU A 45 -0.69 -9.37 -2.10
CA LEU A 45 -1.38 -10.62 -1.81
C LEU A 45 -2.25 -11.09 -2.97
N GLU A 46 -3.00 -10.18 -3.62
CA GLU A 46 -3.79 -10.52 -4.79
C GLU A 46 -2.91 -10.91 -5.99
N VAL A 47 -1.82 -10.17 -6.25
CA VAL A 47 -0.92 -10.47 -7.38
C VAL A 47 -0.16 -11.78 -7.17
N LEU A 48 0.29 -12.07 -5.95
CA LEU A 48 0.95 -13.35 -5.63
C LEU A 48 -0.06 -14.50 -5.65
N GLY A 49 -1.26 -14.28 -5.09
CA GLY A 49 -2.36 -15.25 -5.13
C GLY A 49 -2.72 -15.64 -6.56
N GLU A 50 -2.96 -14.67 -7.45
CA GLU A 50 -3.25 -14.95 -8.86
C GLU A 50 -2.13 -15.77 -9.52
N LYS A 51 -0.87 -15.44 -9.25
CA LYS A 51 0.29 -16.15 -9.78
C LYS A 51 0.38 -17.60 -9.27
N GLU A 52 -0.04 -17.86 -8.03
CA GLU A 52 -0.06 -19.18 -7.41
C GLU A 52 -1.36 -19.96 -7.67
N GLY A 53 -2.34 -19.34 -8.33
CA GLY A 53 -3.66 -19.92 -8.57
C GLY A 53 -4.53 -20.00 -7.30
N VAL A 54 -4.27 -19.13 -6.34
CA VAL A 54 -4.97 -19.05 -5.05
C VAL A 54 -5.62 -17.67 -4.92
N GLU A 55 -6.93 -17.64 -4.70
CA GLU A 55 -7.60 -16.39 -4.34
C GLU A 55 -7.28 -16.05 -2.87
N TRP A 56 -6.61 -14.93 -2.64
CA TRP A 56 -6.38 -14.43 -1.30
C TRP A 56 -7.56 -13.56 -0.85
N ALA A 57 -8.13 -13.87 0.31
CA ALA A 57 -9.17 -13.06 0.93
C ALA A 57 -8.93 -12.95 2.44
N PRO A 58 -9.10 -11.76 3.05
CA PRO A 58 -8.97 -11.61 4.49
C PRO A 58 -10.14 -12.29 5.21
N SER A 59 -9.90 -12.82 6.41
CA SER A 59 -11.02 -13.20 7.29
C SER A 59 -11.90 -11.99 7.60
N GLY A 60 -13.19 -12.18 7.88
CA GLY A 60 -14.09 -11.07 8.20
C GLY A 60 -13.62 -10.22 9.39
N LYS A 61 -12.91 -10.83 10.36
CA LYS A 61 -12.27 -10.11 11.47
C LYS A 61 -11.11 -9.23 11.00
N LEU A 62 -10.28 -9.73 10.08
CA LEU A 62 -9.18 -8.96 9.52
C LEU A 62 -9.71 -7.84 8.62
N LEU A 63 -10.72 -8.11 7.80
CA LEU A 63 -11.41 -7.12 6.97
C LEU A 63 -11.90 -5.93 7.80
N ALA A 64 -12.68 -6.19 8.86
CA ALA A 64 -13.17 -5.13 9.74
C ALA A 64 -12.04 -4.30 10.38
N ARG A 65 -10.88 -4.91 10.63
CA ARG A 65 -9.71 -4.19 11.15
C ARG A 65 -8.99 -3.38 10.09
N ILE A 66 -8.95 -3.86 8.84
CA ILE A 66 -8.42 -3.11 7.69
C ILE A 66 -9.28 -1.87 7.49
N GLU A 67 -10.61 -2.02 7.43
CA GLU A 67 -11.56 -0.90 7.31
C GLU A 67 -11.36 0.11 8.45
N ALA A 68 -11.28 -0.37 9.70
CA ALA A 68 -11.03 0.49 10.85
C ALA A 68 -9.66 1.19 10.79
N ALA A 69 -8.61 0.54 10.27
CA ALA A 69 -7.32 1.18 10.13
C ALA A 69 -7.35 2.26 9.05
N LEU A 70 -7.98 1.98 7.91
CA LEU A 70 -8.12 2.94 6.81
C LEU A 70 -8.92 4.17 7.24
N SER A 71 -10.01 3.99 8.00
CA SER A 71 -10.83 5.13 8.48
C SER A 71 -10.12 6.02 9.50
N THR A 72 -9.01 5.58 10.09
CA THR A 72 -8.18 6.42 10.98
C THR A 72 -7.11 7.21 10.23
N LEU A 73 -6.86 6.92 8.95
CA LEU A 73 -5.90 7.67 8.16
C LEU A 73 -6.57 8.93 7.61
N ASP A 74 -5.85 10.06 7.66
CA ASP A 74 -6.31 11.31 7.04
C ASP A 74 -5.96 11.36 5.54
N LEU A 75 -4.80 10.82 5.18
CA LEU A 75 -4.20 10.96 3.86
C LEU A 75 -3.46 9.69 3.43
N ILE A 76 -3.72 9.22 2.21
CA ILE A 76 -2.83 8.32 1.48
C ILE A 76 -2.13 9.11 0.37
N ALA A 77 -0.82 9.25 0.51
CA ALA A 77 0.06 9.81 -0.51
C ALA A 77 0.56 8.68 -1.42
N TRP A 78 -0.05 8.55 -2.59
CA TRP A 78 0.27 7.47 -3.53
C TRP A 78 1.25 7.92 -4.59
N LEU A 79 2.32 7.15 -4.77
CA LEU A 79 3.38 7.40 -5.76
C LEU A 79 3.40 6.25 -6.79
N PRO A 80 2.76 6.41 -7.96
CA PRO A 80 2.85 5.44 -9.05
C PRO A 80 4.29 5.30 -9.57
N LEU A 81 4.59 4.18 -10.23
CA LEU A 81 5.88 4.01 -10.90
C LEU A 81 6.15 5.12 -11.94
N SER A 82 7.32 5.74 -11.85
CA SER A 82 7.75 6.77 -12.79
C SER A 82 8.25 6.18 -14.11
N GLN A 83 8.11 6.95 -15.19
CA GLN A 83 8.67 6.65 -16.50
C GLN A 83 9.53 7.83 -16.98
N PRO A 84 10.87 7.68 -17.07
CA PRO A 84 11.66 6.50 -16.71
C PRO A 84 11.70 6.25 -15.19
N ASP A 85 12.09 5.04 -14.81
CA ASP A 85 12.30 4.66 -13.41
C ASP A 85 13.46 5.46 -12.81
N GLU A 86 13.24 6.04 -11.63
CA GLU A 86 14.27 6.79 -10.91
C GLU A 86 15.22 5.86 -10.12
N ILE A 87 14.85 4.60 -9.90
CA ILE A 87 15.69 3.64 -9.19
C ILE A 87 16.79 3.15 -10.12
N LYS A 88 18.03 3.55 -9.80
CA LYS A 88 19.24 3.16 -10.56
C LYS A 88 19.75 1.76 -10.23
N ALA A 89 19.30 1.18 -9.12
CA ALA A 89 19.70 -0.17 -8.70
C ALA A 89 18.96 -1.24 -9.51
N THR A 90 19.54 -2.44 -9.58
CA THR A 90 18.86 -3.59 -10.18
C THR A 90 17.60 -3.92 -9.40
N ILE A 91 16.45 -3.84 -10.06
CA ILE A 91 15.17 -4.28 -9.50
C ILE A 91 15.14 -5.80 -9.51
N GLU A 92 15.03 -6.41 -8.34
CA GLU A 92 15.05 -7.87 -8.16
C GLU A 92 13.84 -8.55 -8.81
N TYR A 93 12.63 -8.01 -8.59
CA TYR A 93 11.37 -8.54 -9.12
C TYR A 93 10.61 -7.51 -9.98
N PRO A 94 11.11 -7.15 -11.17
CA PRO A 94 10.55 -6.05 -11.96
C PRO A 94 9.15 -6.35 -12.51
N LYS A 95 8.82 -7.63 -12.75
CA LYS A 95 7.47 -8.04 -13.17
C LYS A 95 6.48 -7.93 -12.01
N LEU A 96 6.85 -8.42 -10.83
CA LEU A 96 6.03 -8.31 -9.62
C LEU A 96 5.78 -6.84 -9.28
N ARG A 97 6.83 -6.01 -9.28
CA ARG A 97 6.71 -4.56 -8.99
C ARG A 97 5.71 -3.85 -9.91
N ARG A 98 5.72 -4.15 -11.22
CA ARG A 98 4.76 -3.56 -12.16
C ARG A 98 3.34 -4.09 -11.96
N ALA A 99 3.18 -5.39 -11.69
CA ALA A 99 1.87 -5.98 -11.46
C ALA A 99 1.22 -5.41 -10.19
N VAL A 100 2.00 -5.26 -9.11
CA VAL A 100 1.54 -4.65 -7.86
C VAL A 100 1.22 -3.17 -8.03
N ASP A 101 2.04 -2.40 -8.75
CA ASP A 101 1.74 -0.99 -9.05
C ASP A 101 0.42 -0.85 -9.82
N ALA A 102 0.20 -1.69 -10.84
CA ALA A 102 -1.05 -1.70 -11.60
C ALA A 102 -2.24 -2.11 -10.74
N ARG A 103 -2.08 -3.11 -9.86
CA ARG A 103 -3.17 -3.54 -8.97
C ARG A 103 -3.51 -2.48 -7.94
N LEU A 104 -2.50 -1.90 -7.30
CA LEU A 104 -2.65 -0.81 -6.34
C LEU A 104 -3.31 0.42 -7.00
N ALA A 105 -3.03 0.68 -8.28
CA ALA A 105 -3.70 1.73 -9.02
C ALA A 105 -5.22 1.53 -9.13
N GLY A 106 -5.68 0.32 -9.45
CA GLY A 106 -7.11 0.00 -9.49
C GLY A 106 -7.77 0.13 -8.11
N ILE A 107 -7.10 -0.39 -7.07
CA ILE A 107 -7.57 -0.24 -5.68
C ILE A 107 -7.74 1.23 -5.31
N LEU A 108 -6.75 2.09 -5.61
CA LEU A 108 -6.75 3.48 -5.15
C LEU A 108 -7.55 4.45 -6.03
N ARG A 109 -7.63 4.21 -7.35
CA ARG A 109 -8.37 5.09 -8.28
C ARG A 109 -9.83 4.69 -8.41
N ASP A 110 -10.09 3.39 -8.48
CA ASP A 110 -11.39 2.85 -8.88
C ASP A 110 -12.15 2.21 -7.70
N ASP A 111 -11.54 2.18 -6.51
CA ASP A 111 -12.05 1.52 -5.31
C ASP A 111 -12.49 0.08 -5.60
N ASP A 112 -11.66 -0.67 -6.34
CA ASP A 112 -11.95 -2.05 -6.77
C ASP A 112 -12.32 -3.00 -5.62
N LEU A 113 -11.99 -2.64 -4.37
CA LEU A 113 -12.28 -3.42 -3.18
C LEU A 113 -13.46 -2.88 -2.36
N GLY A 114 -14.00 -1.70 -2.67
CA GLY A 114 -15.05 -1.05 -1.90
C GLY A 114 -14.62 -0.67 -0.49
N LEU A 115 -13.33 -0.41 -0.27
CA LEU A 115 -12.74 -0.13 1.05
C LEU A 115 -12.53 1.36 1.31
N LEU A 116 -12.73 2.21 0.30
CA LEU A 116 -12.36 3.62 0.35
C LEU A 116 -13.54 4.56 0.55
N GLU A 117 -14.79 4.07 0.56
CA GLU A 117 -15.99 4.90 0.76
C GLU A 117 -15.93 5.78 2.02
N GLN A 118 -15.39 5.24 3.12
CA GLN A 118 -15.12 5.98 4.37
C GLN A 118 -13.61 6.06 4.66
N GLY A 119 -12.81 5.92 3.62
CA GLY A 119 -11.35 5.88 3.70
C GLY A 119 -10.70 7.26 3.75
N PRO A 120 -9.36 7.28 3.81
CA PRO A 120 -8.58 8.51 3.81
C PRO A 120 -8.75 9.27 2.50
N ARG A 121 -8.44 10.57 2.52
CA ARG A 121 -8.23 11.30 1.27
C ARG A 121 -7.05 10.69 0.52
N ILE A 122 -7.20 10.43 -0.77
CA ILE A 122 -6.11 9.92 -1.62
C ILE A 122 -5.56 11.04 -2.47
N VAL A 123 -4.23 11.15 -2.54
CA VAL A 123 -3.54 12.07 -3.44
C VAL A 123 -2.48 11.31 -4.23
N GLU A 124 -2.67 11.27 -5.54
CA GLU A 124 -1.63 10.80 -6.47
C GLU A 124 -0.52 11.87 -6.60
N ILE A 125 0.73 11.44 -6.44
CA ILE A 125 1.92 12.27 -6.42
C ILE A 125 2.94 11.76 -7.45
N GLY A 126 2.98 12.44 -8.60
CA GLY A 126 3.92 12.17 -9.69
C GLY A 126 4.86 13.33 -10.01
N GLY A 127 5.68 13.16 -11.05
CA GLY A 127 6.65 14.15 -11.51
C GLY A 127 8.00 14.05 -10.80
N SER A 128 8.84 15.09 -10.89
CA SER A 128 10.19 15.12 -10.30
C SER A 128 10.15 15.08 -8.78
N ARG A 129 11.24 14.65 -8.12
CA ARG A 129 11.33 14.64 -6.65
C ARG A 129 10.93 15.97 -5.98
N PRO A 130 11.37 17.16 -6.45
CA PRO A 130 10.90 18.43 -5.89
C PRO A 130 9.39 18.67 -6.07
N ALA A 131 8.82 18.29 -7.22
CA ALA A 131 7.39 18.42 -7.47
C ALA A 131 6.57 17.49 -6.56
N ARG A 132 7.05 16.26 -6.36
CA ARG A 132 6.42 15.29 -5.44
C ARG A 132 6.41 15.80 -4.00
N LEU A 133 7.54 16.34 -3.54
CA LEU A 133 7.65 16.93 -2.20
C LEU A 133 6.70 18.12 -2.02
N ALA A 134 6.67 19.04 -2.98
CA ALA A 134 5.79 20.21 -2.91
C ALA A 134 4.31 19.80 -2.84
N ARG A 135 3.90 18.80 -3.64
CA ARG A 135 2.54 18.28 -3.64
C ARG A 135 2.18 17.55 -2.34
N LEU A 136 3.12 16.80 -1.75
CA LEU A 136 2.93 16.16 -0.45
C LEU A 136 2.73 17.19 0.67
N VAL A 137 3.59 18.22 0.72
CA VAL A 137 3.48 19.31 1.70
C VAL A 137 2.16 20.06 1.54
N GLN A 138 1.72 20.31 0.31
CA GLN A 138 0.42 20.94 0.05
C GLN A 138 -0.76 20.06 0.48
N ALA A 139 -0.65 18.73 0.35
CA ALA A 139 -1.71 17.80 0.70
C ALA A 139 -1.83 17.54 2.20
N SER A 140 -0.78 17.79 2.97
CA SER A 140 -0.68 17.58 4.42
C SER A 140 -0.87 18.86 5.24
N ALA A 141 -1.09 20.00 4.57
CA ALA A 141 -1.40 21.29 5.19
C ALA A 141 -2.92 21.48 5.36
#